data_AF-A0A3N5E5H6-F1
#
_entry.id   AF-A0A3N5E5H6-F1
#
_cell.length_a   1.000
_cell.length_b   1.000
_cell.length_c   1.000
_cell.angle_alpha   90.00
_cell.angle_beta   90.00
_cell.angle_gamma   90.00
#
_symmetry.space_group_name_H-M   'P 1'
#
loop_
_entity.id
_entity.type
_entity.pdbx_description
1 polymer ?
#
loop_
_entity_poly.entity_id
_entity_poly.type
_entity_poly.pdbx_seq_one_letter_code
_entity_poly.pdbx_strand_id
1 'polypeptide(L)'
;MASLAPTFGRGAMTNGWTDIRNTDVVLAMGGNPAENHPCGFKWVIEAKKKRRAKLVSVDPRYNRTSAVSDVYCPLRAGTDIAFLGGLIHHALEKNRFHEEYVKLHTNALFLLEPGFELTAEGVFGGFDEATKKYDKSKWKYALDEKGFAKKAASLDDPNSVFQHLKKHYSRYTPEAVANICGCTKEDFLKAAEIVTSTGTPDRAGTIMYALGWTHHSTAVQIIRTAAILQLLLGNIGRTGGGVNALRGHANIQGGTDHGVAYHALAGYLAMPRPEDTTFEKYLRADHPQGALGDVDELLVQHAEVRGLAPEGDVRQGGHQRERVGLPLAPEDQRQ
;
A
#
# COMPACT_ATOMS: atom_id res chain seq x y z
N MET A 1 7.73 -4.12 8.93
CA MET A 1 6.60 -3.22 8.62
C MET A 1 6.06 -3.53 7.24
N ALA A 2 4.75 -3.63 7.08
CA ALA A 2 4.11 -3.77 5.77
C ALA A 2 4.16 -2.43 5.00
N SER A 3 4.27 -2.48 3.67
CA SER A 3 4.33 -1.31 2.78
C SER A 3 2.95 -0.79 2.35
N LEU A 4 2.03 -1.70 2.05
CA LEU A 4 0.68 -1.35 1.59
C LEU A 4 -0.19 -0.79 2.72
N ALA A 5 -0.05 -1.28 3.95
CA ALA A 5 -0.88 -0.81 5.07
C ALA A 5 -0.65 0.68 5.40
N PRO A 6 0.59 1.21 5.51
CA PRO A 6 0.83 2.65 5.63
C PRO A 6 0.42 3.48 4.40
N THR A 7 0.12 2.84 3.26
CA THR A 7 -0.26 3.55 2.02
C THR A 7 -1.78 3.57 1.81
N PHE A 8 -2.45 2.44 2.02
CA PHE A 8 -3.86 2.20 1.69
C PHE A 8 -4.72 1.82 2.90
N GLY A 9 -4.10 1.68 4.08
CA GLY A 9 -4.75 1.21 5.31
C GLY A 9 -4.78 -0.32 5.48
N ARG A 10 -4.43 -1.11 4.46
CA ARG A 10 -4.38 -2.59 4.55
C ARG A 10 -3.20 -3.21 3.81
N GLY A 11 -2.75 -4.38 4.26
CA GLY A 11 -1.64 -5.14 3.67
C GLY A 11 -2.03 -6.16 2.57
N ALA A 12 -3.33 -6.34 2.33
CA ALA A 12 -3.89 -7.34 1.43
C ALA A 12 -3.68 -6.98 -0.06
N MET A 13 -4.05 -7.90 -0.96
CA MET A 13 -4.07 -7.64 -2.41
C MET A 13 -5.30 -6.80 -2.67
N THR A 14 -5.17 -5.75 -3.48
CA THR A 14 -6.24 -4.74 -3.57
C THR A 14 -7.43 -5.21 -4.41
N ASN A 15 -7.21 -6.12 -5.37
CA ASN A 15 -8.21 -6.59 -6.32
C ASN A 15 -8.27 -8.14 -6.32
N GLY A 16 -9.15 -8.73 -7.14
CA GLY A 16 -9.27 -10.18 -7.32
C GLY A 16 -8.67 -10.69 -8.63
N TRP A 17 -8.36 -11.99 -8.73
CA TRP A 17 -7.77 -12.59 -9.93
C TRP A 17 -8.57 -12.33 -11.21
N THR A 18 -9.90 -12.49 -11.15
CA THR A 18 -10.78 -12.32 -12.31
C THR A 18 -10.86 -10.87 -12.78
N ASP A 19 -10.54 -9.91 -11.91
CA ASP A 19 -10.59 -8.49 -12.24
C ASP A 19 -9.46 -8.07 -13.18
N ILE A 20 -8.34 -8.80 -13.19
CA ILE A 20 -7.20 -8.55 -14.08
C ILE A 20 -7.61 -8.54 -15.56
N ARG A 21 -8.67 -9.28 -15.93
CA ARG A 21 -9.20 -9.32 -17.31
C ARG A 21 -9.68 -7.96 -17.82
N ASN A 22 -9.93 -7.01 -16.91
CA ASN A 22 -10.46 -5.68 -17.20
C ASN A 22 -9.36 -4.62 -17.36
N THR A 23 -8.09 -4.97 -17.14
CA THR A 23 -6.97 -4.04 -17.22
C THR A 23 -6.66 -3.63 -18.66
N ASP A 24 -6.06 -2.46 -18.84
CA ASP A 24 -5.49 -2.00 -20.12
C ASP A 24 -3.97 -2.13 -20.15
N VAL A 25 -3.32 -2.15 -18.99
CA VAL A 25 -1.87 -2.33 -18.86
C VAL A 25 -1.54 -3.18 -17.63
N VAL A 26 -0.75 -4.23 -17.83
CA VAL A 26 -0.15 -5.03 -16.76
C VAL A 26 1.34 -4.72 -16.68
N LEU A 27 1.80 -4.28 -15.51
CA LEU A 27 3.22 -4.30 -15.16
C LEU A 27 3.51 -5.55 -14.33
N ALA A 28 4.17 -6.54 -14.93
CA ALA A 28 4.71 -7.70 -14.24
C ALA A 28 6.17 -7.42 -13.86
N MET A 29 6.39 -7.01 -12.61
CA MET A 29 7.70 -6.62 -12.08
C MET A 29 7.83 -7.13 -10.64
N GLY A 30 8.97 -7.73 -10.30
CA GLY A 30 9.13 -8.39 -9.01
C GLY A 30 8.31 -9.69 -8.88
N GLY A 31 7.87 -10.27 -10.01
CA GLY A 31 7.12 -11.52 -10.06
C GLY A 31 7.12 -12.14 -11.45
N ASN A 32 6.91 -13.46 -11.51
CA ASN A 32 6.83 -14.24 -12.74
C ASN A 32 5.49 -14.99 -12.81
N PRO A 33 4.37 -14.28 -13.02
CA PRO A 33 3.03 -14.84 -12.85
C PRO A 33 2.69 -15.96 -13.84
N ALA A 34 3.30 -15.99 -15.04
CA ALA A 34 3.07 -17.10 -15.98
C ALA A 34 3.58 -18.45 -15.47
N GLU A 35 4.59 -18.46 -14.59
CA GLU A 35 5.15 -19.67 -14.00
C GLU A 35 4.61 -19.94 -12.60
N ASN A 36 4.51 -18.89 -11.78
CA ASN A 36 4.22 -19.03 -10.35
C ASN A 36 2.72 -18.91 -10.03
N HIS A 37 1.93 -18.34 -10.95
CA HIS A 37 0.48 -18.16 -10.82
C HIS A 37 -0.26 -18.47 -12.14
N PRO A 38 0.03 -19.60 -12.83
CA PRO A 38 -0.39 -19.83 -14.22
C PRO A 38 -1.91 -19.76 -14.43
N CYS A 39 -2.69 -20.29 -13.48
CA CYS A 39 -4.15 -20.23 -13.54
C CYS A 39 -4.69 -18.80 -13.39
N GLY A 40 -4.06 -17.98 -12.54
CA GLY A 40 -4.39 -16.56 -12.40
C GLY A 40 -3.95 -15.75 -13.62
N PHE A 41 -2.80 -16.10 -14.20
CA PHE A 41 -2.23 -15.45 -15.38
C PHE A 41 -3.09 -15.61 -16.64
N LYS A 42 -4.00 -16.60 -16.68
CA LYS A 42 -5.08 -16.68 -17.69
C LYS A 42 -5.78 -15.33 -17.88
N TRP A 43 -6.05 -14.59 -16.80
CA TRP A 43 -6.77 -13.31 -16.88
C TRP A 43 -5.95 -12.18 -17.50
N VAL A 44 -4.62 -12.22 -17.41
CA VAL A 44 -3.73 -11.33 -18.18
C VAL A 44 -3.90 -11.62 -19.67
N ILE A 45 -3.88 -12.90 -20.06
CA ILE A 45 -4.06 -13.29 -21.46
C ILE A 45 -5.46 -12.93 -21.99
N GLU A 46 -6.50 -13.06 -21.17
CA GLU A 46 -7.85 -12.60 -21.52
C GLU A 46 -7.89 -11.09 -21.77
N ALA A 47 -7.26 -10.27 -20.91
CA ALA A 47 -7.14 -8.83 -21.12
C ALA A 47 -6.41 -8.51 -22.43
N LYS A 48 -5.29 -9.19 -22.71
CA LYS A 48 -4.56 -9.03 -23.99
C LYS A 48 -5.44 -9.36 -25.20
N LYS A 49 -6.15 -10.49 -25.17
CA LYS A 49 -6.98 -10.96 -26.30
C LYS A 49 -8.22 -10.10 -26.53
N LYS A 50 -8.92 -9.72 -25.46
CA LYS A 50 -10.24 -9.08 -25.55
C LYS A 50 -10.20 -7.55 -25.48
N ARG A 51 -9.22 -6.99 -24.76
CA ARG A 51 -9.09 -5.54 -24.55
C ARG A 51 -7.85 -4.95 -25.19
N ARG A 52 -7.01 -5.77 -25.84
CA ARG A 52 -5.71 -5.36 -26.38
C ARG A 52 -4.79 -4.77 -25.30
N ALA A 53 -4.96 -5.24 -24.06
CA ALA A 53 -4.13 -4.82 -22.94
C ALA A 53 -2.65 -5.06 -23.23
N LYS A 54 -1.78 -4.20 -22.71
CA LYS A 54 -0.33 -4.33 -22.84
C LYS A 54 0.28 -4.99 -21.62
N LEU A 55 1.14 -5.98 -21.83
CA LEU A 55 1.92 -6.61 -20.77
C LEU A 55 3.38 -6.13 -20.85
N VAL A 56 3.82 -5.43 -19.81
CA VAL A 56 5.21 -5.03 -19.61
C VAL A 56 5.83 -5.96 -18.58
N SER A 57 6.89 -6.67 -18.95
CA SER A 57 7.67 -7.54 -18.06
C SER A 57 8.99 -6.86 -17.73
N VAL A 58 9.27 -6.69 -16.43
CA VAL A 58 10.53 -6.14 -15.94
C VAL A 58 11.15 -7.14 -14.97
N ASP A 59 12.23 -7.81 -15.39
CA ASP A 59 12.85 -8.92 -14.66
C ASP A 59 14.34 -9.00 -15.03
N PRO A 60 15.24 -9.44 -14.13
CA PRO A 60 16.63 -9.75 -14.47
C PRO A 60 16.78 -10.87 -15.52
N ARG A 61 15.75 -11.69 -15.72
CA ARG A 61 15.77 -12.85 -16.62
C ARG A 61 14.63 -12.75 -17.62
N TYR A 62 14.92 -13.16 -18.85
CA TYR A 62 13.88 -13.44 -19.83
C TYR A 62 13.18 -14.77 -19.48
N ASN A 63 11.97 -14.68 -18.92
CA ASN A 63 11.22 -15.83 -18.39
C ASN A 63 9.93 -16.11 -19.19
N ARG A 64 9.09 -17.06 -18.77
CA ARG A 64 7.85 -17.37 -19.53
C ARG A 64 6.81 -16.24 -19.50
N THR A 65 6.83 -15.35 -18.51
CA THR A 65 6.03 -14.12 -18.54
C THR A 65 6.58 -13.16 -19.59
N SER A 66 7.90 -12.98 -19.65
CA SER A 66 8.57 -12.15 -20.66
C SER A 66 8.32 -12.64 -22.08
N ALA A 67 8.31 -13.96 -22.29
CA ALA A 67 8.05 -14.60 -23.59
C ALA A 67 6.70 -14.25 -24.23
N VAL A 68 5.72 -13.83 -23.41
CA VAL A 68 4.39 -13.42 -23.86
C VAL A 68 4.07 -11.95 -23.58
N SER A 69 5.07 -11.18 -23.14
CA SER A 69 4.96 -9.74 -22.91
C SER A 69 5.00 -8.95 -24.23
N ASP A 70 4.41 -7.77 -24.24
CA ASP A 70 4.56 -6.82 -25.35
C ASP A 70 5.92 -6.11 -25.27
N VAL A 71 6.38 -5.85 -24.05
CA VAL A 71 7.69 -5.25 -23.76
C VAL A 71 8.35 -6.04 -22.64
N TYR A 72 9.57 -6.47 -22.87
CA TYR A 72 10.48 -6.94 -21.83
C TYR A 72 11.56 -5.88 -21.63
N CYS A 73 11.78 -5.48 -20.38
CA CYS A 73 12.88 -4.58 -20.00
C CYS A 73 13.74 -5.28 -18.94
N PRO A 74 15.01 -5.61 -19.22
CA PRO A 74 15.88 -6.25 -18.24
C PRO A 74 16.16 -5.31 -17.07
N LEU A 75 16.36 -5.84 -15.87
CA LEU A 75 16.78 -5.04 -14.71
C LEU A 75 17.77 -5.79 -13.84
N ARG A 76 18.78 -5.10 -13.31
CA ARG A 76 19.69 -5.62 -12.28
C ARG A 76 18.95 -5.82 -10.96
N ALA A 77 19.03 -7.01 -10.38
CA ALA A 77 18.37 -7.32 -9.11
C ALA A 77 18.73 -6.30 -8.01
N GLY A 78 17.71 -5.81 -7.30
CA GLY A 78 17.87 -4.82 -6.22
C GLY A 78 17.85 -3.36 -6.68
N THR A 79 17.60 -3.09 -7.97
CA THR A 79 17.53 -1.72 -8.53
C THR A 79 16.09 -1.25 -8.77
N ASP A 80 15.11 -1.99 -8.28
CA ASP A 80 13.68 -1.79 -8.53
C ASP A 80 13.17 -0.39 -8.14
N ILE A 81 13.67 0.20 -7.05
CA ILE A 81 13.32 1.57 -6.64
C ILE A 81 13.73 2.58 -7.71
N ALA A 82 14.89 2.40 -8.36
CA ALA A 82 15.33 3.32 -9.39
C ALA A 82 14.42 3.23 -10.63
N PHE A 83 14.07 2.01 -11.05
CA PHE A 83 13.14 1.81 -12.16
C PHE A 83 11.76 2.41 -11.88
N LEU A 84 11.15 2.06 -10.74
CA LEU A 84 9.83 2.58 -10.33
C LEU A 84 9.87 4.10 -10.08
N GLY A 85 10.95 4.61 -9.50
CA GLY A 85 11.18 6.04 -9.32
C GLY A 85 11.29 6.78 -10.66
N GLY A 86 11.89 6.14 -11.66
CA GLY A 86 11.89 6.61 -13.03
C GLY A 86 10.49 6.66 -13.63
N LEU A 87 9.64 5.65 -13.40
CA LEU A 87 8.24 5.67 -13.86
C LEU A 87 7.46 6.84 -13.23
N ILE A 88 7.66 7.10 -11.93
CA ILE A 88 7.07 8.25 -11.23
C ILE A 88 7.58 9.55 -11.85
N HIS A 89 8.90 9.68 -12.05
CA HIS A 89 9.50 10.86 -12.67
C HIS A 89 8.91 11.12 -14.06
N HIS A 90 8.82 10.09 -14.91
CA HIS A 90 8.24 10.18 -16.25
C HIS A 90 6.76 10.58 -16.21
N ALA A 91 5.97 9.99 -15.30
CA ALA A 91 4.56 10.36 -15.12
C ALA A 91 4.40 11.85 -14.75
N LEU A 92 5.25 12.35 -13.84
CA LEU A 92 5.19 13.74 -13.38
C LEU A 92 5.72 14.74 -14.43
N GLU A 93 6.80 14.41 -15.15
CA GLU A 93 7.38 15.28 -16.18
C GLU A 93 6.48 15.40 -17.42
N LYS A 94 5.78 14.31 -17.79
CA LYS A 94 4.83 14.29 -18.91
C LYS A 94 3.40 14.68 -18.54
N ASN A 95 3.14 15.08 -17.29
CA ASN A 95 1.79 15.30 -16.76
C ASN A 95 0.83 14.12 -17.02
N ARG A 96 1.34 12.89 -16.92
CA ARG A 96 0.61 11.63 -17.08
C ARG A 96 0.24 11.03 -15.73
N PHE A 97 -0.50 11.81 -14.95
CA PHE A 97 -1.07 11.39 -13.68
C PHE A 97 -2.52 11.89 -13.60
N HIS A 98 -3.36 11.17 -12.87
CA HIS A 98 -4.78 11.51 -12.77
C HIS A 98 -4.97 12.61 -11.73
N GLU A 99 -4.90 13.87 -12.17
CA GLU A 99 -4.84 15.03 -11.27
C GLU A 99 -6.01 15.10 -10.27
N GLU A 100 -7.24 14.92 -10.73
CA GLU A 100 -8.43 14.94 -9.86
C GLU A 100 -8.36 13.84 -8.77
N TYR A 101 -8.03 12.61 -9.17
CA TYR A 101 -7.83 11.50 -8.23
C TYR A 101 -6.74 11.83 -7.21
N VAL A 102 -5.61 12.36 -7.67
CA VAL A 102 -4.48 12.74 -6.81
C VAL A 102 -4.91 13.80 -5.79
N LYS A 103 -5.66 14.82 -6.19
CA LYS A 103 -6.15 15.87 -5.28
C LYS A 103 -7.17 15.35 -4.26
N LEU A 104 -8.08 14.47 -4.67
CA LEU A 104 -9.23 14.05 -3.85
C LEU A 104 -8.94 12.84 -2.96
N HIS A 105 -8.11 11.90 -3.43
CA HIS A 105 -8.00 10.56 -2.83
C HIS A 105 -6.60 10.25 -2.28
N THR A 106 -5.70 11.22 -2.32
CA THR A 106 -4.35 11.10 -1.74
C THR A 106 -4.07 12.23 -0.77
N ASN A 107 -2.94 12.17 -0.09
CA ASN A 107 -2.44 13.24 0.76
C ASN A 107 -1.67 14.32 -0.03
N ALA A 108 -1.74 14.35 -1.36
CA ALA A 108 -0.93 15.23 -2.22
C ALA A 108 -1.00 16.72 -1.84
N LEU A 109 -2.18 17.19 -1.41
CA LEU A 109 -2.40 18.58 -0.99
C LEU A 109 -2.03 18.84 0.48
N PHE A 110 -1.66 17.82 1.27
CA PHE A 110 -1.33 18.05 2.67
C PHE A 110 0.00 18.79 2.78
N LEU A 111 0.09 19.74 3.69
CA LEU A 111 1.30 20.52 3.94
C LEU A 111 2.19 19.81 4.95
N LEU A 112 3.50 19.75 4.68
CA LEU A 112 4.48 19.21 5.62
C LEU A 112 4.88 20.24 6.68
N GLU A 113 5.25 19.76 7.86
CA GLU A 113 5.97 20.58 8.85
C GLU A 113 7.32 21.02 8.27
N PRO A 114 7.78 22.26 8.54
CA PRO A 114 9.11 22.69 8.15
C PRO A 114 10.20 21.77 8.71
N GLY A 115 11.22 21.49 7.88
CA GLY A 115 12.36 20.64 8.23
C GLY A 115 12.31 19.21 7.68
N PHE A 116 11.26 18.84 6.94
CA PHE A 116 11.32 17.62 6.12
C PHE A 116 12.17 17.87 4.86
N GLU A 117 13.36 17.27 4.83
CA GLU A 117 14.26 17.35 3.69
C GLU A 117 15.04 16.06 3.46
N LEU A 118 15.60 15.96 2.25
CA LEU A 118 16.57 14.94 1.87
C LEU A 118 17.87 15.65 1.54
N THR A 119 18.95 15.29 2.22
CA THR A 119 20.26 15.92 2.01
C THR A 119 20.88 15.48 0.68
N ALA A 120 21.94 16.18 0.26
CA ALA A 120 22.66 15.86 -0.98
C ALA A 120 23.29 14.45 -0.95
N GLU A 121 23.61 13.96 0.25
CA GLU A 121 24.19 12.64 0.52
C GLU A 121 23.14 11.51 0.48
N GLY A 122 21.86 11.84 0.24
CA GLY A 122 20.78 10.85 0.11
C GLY A 122 20.22 10.38 1.46
N VAL A 123 20.44 11.14 2.53
CA VAL A 123 19.96 10.86 3.88
C VAL A 123 18.84 11.84 4.25
N PHE A 124 17.73 11.37 4.80
CA PHE A 124 16.67 12.27 5.25
C PHE A 124 17.09 13.07 6.50
N GLY A 125 16.49 14.25 6.70
CA GLY A 125 16.68 15.02 7.93
C GLY A 125 16.31 14.20 9.18
N GLY A 126 17.09 14.38 10.25
CA GLY A 126 16.93 13.65 11.52
C GLY A 126 17.71 12.33 11.62
N PHE A 127 18.63 12.03 10.70
CA PHE A 127 19.49 10.86 10.82
C PHE A 127 20.59 11.05 11.86
N ASP A 128 20.71 10.08 12.77
CA ASP A 128 21.80 9.98 13.72
C ASP A 128 22.80 8.91 13.25
N GLU A 129 24.02 9.33 12.95
CA GLU A 129 25.06 8.44 12.46
C GLU A 129 25.57 7.43 13.48
N ALA A 130 25.55 7.75 14.78
CA ALA A 130 26.04 6.87 15.83
C ALA A 130 25.05 5.73 16.07
N THR A 131 23.75 6.04 16.10
CA THR A 131 22.70 5.04 16.36
C THR A 131 22.14 4.41 15.09
N LYS A 132 22.43 4.97 13.91
CA LYS A 132 21.84 4.59 12.61
C LYS A 132 20.31 4.63 12.62
N LYS A 133 19.74 5.57 13.38
CA LYS A 133 18.29 5.78 13.52
C LYS A 133 17.89 7.14 12.99
N TYR A 134 16.61 7.25 12.64
CA TYR A 134 15.99 8.52 12.29
C TYR A 134 15.13 9.02 13.45
N ASP A 135 15.34 10.27 13.84
CA ASP A 135 14.29 11.07 14.48
C ASP A 135 13.28 11.50 13.42
N LYS A 136 12.07 10.96 13.53
CA LYS A 136 10.96 11.21 12.61
C LYS A 136 10.02 12.30 13.13
N SER A 137 10.39 13.02 14.19
CA SER A 137 9.59 14.07 14.81
C SER A 137 9.16 15.15 13.81
N LYS A 138 10.00 15.42 12.79
CA LYS A 138 9.76 16.37 11.69
C LYS A 138 9.08 15.77 10.47
N TRP A 139 8.85 14.45 10.41
CA TRP A 139 8.17 13.80 9.29
C TRP A 139 6.66 13.80 9.51
N LYS A 140 6.09 15.01 9.70
CA LYS A 140 4.70 15.22 10.07
C LYS A 140 4.02 16.22 9.13
N TYR A 141 2.70 16.18 9.12
CA TYR A 141 1.91 17.24 8.50
C TYR A 141 1.84 18.45 9.42
N ALA A 142 1.83 19.64 8.83
CA ALA A 142 1.45 20.85 9.54
C ALA A 142 -0.02 20.73 9.98
N LEU A 143 -0.30 20.93 11.26
CA LEU A 143 -1.65 20.79 11.81
C LEU A 143 -2.34 22.16 11.97
N ASP A 144 -3.66 22.18 11.79
CA ASP A 144 -4.52 23.32 12.15
C ASP A 144 -4.84 23.35 13.65
N GLU A 145 -5.60 24.37 14.08
CA GLU A 145 -5.98 24.56 15.49
C GLU A 145 -6.82 23.39 16.06
N LYS A 146 -7.42 22.57 15.19
CA LYS A 146 -8.24 21.40 15.56
C LYS A 146 -7.44 20.10 15.48
N GLY A 147 -6.16 20.16 15.14
CA GLY A 147 -5.28 18.99 15.02
C GLY A 147 -5.41 18.24 13.68
N PHE A 148 -6.09 18.79 12.67
CA PHE A 148 -6.15 18.20 11.33
C PHE A 148 -5.00 18.69 10.45
N ALA A 149 -4.57 17.86 9.49
CA ALA A 149 -3.55 18.26 8.53
C ALA A 149 -4.03 19.43 7.66
N LYS A 150 -3.25 20.51 7.61
CA LYS A 150 -3.47 21.65 6.72
C LYS A 150 -3.35 21.20 5.26
N LYS A 151 -4.17 21.79 4.40
CA LYS A 151 -4.19 21.52 2.96
C LYS A 151 -3.83 22.77 2.16
N ALA A 152 -3.00 22.58 1.14
CA ALA A 152 -2.70 23.57 0.12
C ALA A 152 -3.93 23.87 -0.74
N ALA A 153 -3.98 25.07 -1.31
CA ALA A 153 -5.02 25.46 -2.27
C ALA A 153 -4.84 24.78 -3.64
N SER A 154 -3.60 24.46 -4.02
CA SER A 154 -3.27 23.77 -5.27
C SER A 154 -2.06 22.85 -5.10
N LEU A 155 -1.80 22.04 -6.13
CA LEU A 155 -0.61 21.18 -6.19
C LEU A 155 0.70 21.97 -6.39
N ASP A 156 0.63 23.27 -6.68
CA ASP A 156 1.81 24.12 -6.93
C ASP A 156 2.43 24.66 -5.64
N ASP A 157 1.76 24.46 -4.50
CA ASP A 157 2.30 24.88 -3.21
C ASP A 157 3.61 24.12 -2.91
N PRO A 158 4.74 24.82 -2.72
CA PRO A 158 6.06 24.20 -2.57
C PRO A 158 6.17 23.31 -1.33
N ASN A 159 5.31 23.49 -0.33
CA ASN A 159 5.30 22.71 0.91
C ASN A 159 4.28 21.56 0.89
N SER A 160 3.55 21.40 -0.23
CA SER A 160 2.65 20.27 -0.41
C SER A 160 3.42 18.95 -0.57
N VAL A 161 2.83 17.85 -0.08
CA VAL A 161 3.37 16.50 -0.31
C VAL A 161 3.67 16.26 -1.80
N PHE A 162 2.84 16.77 -2.71
CA PHE A 162 3.04 16.64 -4.15
C PHE A 162 4.34 17.28 -4.64
N GLN A 163 4.64 18.52 -4.24
CA GLN A 163 5.89 19.18 -4.66
C GLN A 163 7.12 18.52 -4.04
N HIS A 164 7.04 18.09 -2.78
CA HIS A 164 8.11 17.30 -2.17
C HIS A 164 8.34 15.96 -2.90
N LEU A 165 7.27 15.28 -3.32
CA LEU A 165 7.34 14.07 -4.12
C LEU A 165 8.02 14.33 -5.48
N LYS A 166 7.57 15.37 -6.18
CA LYS A 166 8.13 15.78 -7.48
C LYS A 166 9.62 16.11 -7.37
N LYS A 167 10.02 16.84 -6.33
CA LYS A 167 11.43 17.14 -6.02
C LYS A 167 12.22 15.88 -5.69
N HIS A 168 11.67 14.95 -4.91
CA HIS A 168 12.36 13.72 -4.51
C HIS A 168 12.70 12.83 -5.72
N TYR A 169 11.74 12.68 -6.64
CA TYR A 169 11.86 11.78 -7.79
C TYR A 169 12.52 12.42 -9.03
N SER A 170 12.77 13.73 -9.04
CA SER A 170 13.40 14.43 -10.17
C SER A 170 14.77 13.87 -10.60
N ARG A 171 15.47 13.21 -9.67
CA ARG A 171 16.80 12.62 -9.86
C ARG A 171 16.79 11.32 -10.66
N TYR A 172 15.63 10.67 -10.82
CA TYR A 172 15.49 9.41 -11.55
C TYR A 172 15.21 9.65 -13.03
N THR A 173 16.12 10.36 -13.71
CA THR A 173 16.02 10.57 -15.15
C THR A 173 16.19 9.26 -15.91
N PRO A 174 15.72 9.15 -17.18
CA PRO A 174 15.92 7.93 -17.98
C PRO A 174 17.39 7.46 -18.05
N GLU A 175 18.35 8.40 -18.06
CA GLU A 175 19.79 8.11 -18.03
C GLU A 175 20.23 7.52 -16.69
N ALA A 176 19.78 8.11 -15.58
CA ALA A 176 20.08 7.60 -14.24
C ALA A 176 19.49 6.19 -14.05
N VAL A 177 18.26 5.97 -14.53
CA VAL A 177 17.59 4.66 -14.50
C VAL A 177 18.38 3.64 -15.30
N ALA A 178 18.74 3.94 -16.55
CA ALA A 178 19.52 3.05 -17.40
C ALA A 178 20.86 2.69 -16.75
N ASN A 179 21.57 3.68 -16.21
CA ASN A 179 22.85 3.48 -15.53
C ASN A 179 22.72 2.58 -14.28
N ILE A 180 21.71 2.82 -13.45
CA ILE A 180 21.52 2.06 -12.20
C ILE A 180 21.01 0.64 -12.51
N CYS A 181 19.99 0.52 -13.35
CA CYS A 181 19.26 -0.72 -13.59
C CYS A 181 19.94 -1.62 -14.61
N GLY A 182 20.84 -1.09 -15.46
CA GLY A 182 21.50 -1.85 -16.52
C GLY A 182 20.60 -2.16 -17.74
N CYS A 183 19.41 -1.56 -17.82
CA CYS A 183 18.60 -1.55 -19.03
C CYS A 183 19.08 -0.46 -19.99
N THR A 184 18.65 -0.52 -21.26
CA THR A 184 18.83 0.63 -22.15
C THR A 184 17.83 1.73 -21.78
N LYS A 185 18.18 2.99 -22.08
CA LYS A 185 17.26 4.13 -21.95
C LYS A 185 16.00 3.91 -22.79
N GLU A 186 16.14 3.33 -23.98
CA GLU A 186 15.05 3.06 -24.90
C GLU A 186 14.05 2.03 -24.34
N ASP A 187 14.54 0.93 -23.78
CA ASP A 187 13.69 -0.09 -23.16
C ASP A 187 12.92 0.46 -21.96
N PHE A 188 13.59 1.26 -21.12
CA PHE A 188 12.94 1.96 -20.03
C PHE A 188 11.86 2.92 -20.53
N LEU A 189 12.14 3.76 -21.52
CA LEU A 189 11.16 4.70 -22.06
C LEU A 189 9.96 3.98 -22.69
N LYS A 190 10.16 2.88 -23.42
CA LYS A 190 9.06 2.05 -23.94
C LYS A 190 8.17 1.52 -22.82
N ALA A 191 8.76 1.01 -21.74
CA ALA A 191 8.01 0.57 -20.56
C ALA A 191 7.28 1.74 -19.88
N ALA A 192 7.95 2.88 -19.69
CA ALA A 192 7.41 4.07 -19.04
C ALA A 192 6.22 4.67 -19.82
N GLU A 193 6.34 4.76 -21.14
CA GLU A 193 5.26 5.23 -22.01
C GLU A 193 4.01 4.36 -21.87
N ILE A 194 4.16 3.02 -21.88
CA ILE A 194 3.03 2.10 -21.74
C ILE A 194 2.44 2.19 -20.33
N VAL A 195 3.25 2.10 -19.28
CA VAL A 195 2.75 2.06 -17.89
C VAL A 195 2.06 3.37 -17.52
N THR A 196 2.66 4.52 -17.84
CA THR A 196 2.09 5.82 -17.47
C THR A 196 0.90 6.23 -18.32
N SER A 197 0.65 5.53 -19.44
CA SER A 197 -0.52 5.78 -20.28
C SER A 197 -1.88 5.46 -19.61
N THR A 198 -1.87 4.87 -18.41
CA THR A 198 -3.08 4.67 -17.58
C THR A 198 -3.33 5.80 -16.59
N GLY A 199 -2.54 6.88 -16.60
CA GLY A 199 -2.72 8.04 -15.73
C GLY A 199 -3.93 8.91 -16.07
N THR A 200 -5.00 8.30 -16.58
CA THR A 200 -6.20 8.97 -17.09
C THR A 200 -7.47 8.34 -16.50
N PRO A 201 -8.62 9.02 -16.54
CA PRO A 201 -9.87 8.47 -15.99
C PRO A 201 -10.40 7.23 -16.71
N ASP A 202 -10.11 7.09 -18.01
CA ASP A 202 -10.67 6.10 -18.93
C ASP A 202 -9.86 4.80 -19.02
N ARG A 203 -8.69 4.74 -18.39
CA ARG A 203 -7.80 3.59 -18.44
C ARG A 203 -7.43 3.10 -17.04
N ALA A 204 -7.13 1.80 -16.96
CA ALA A 204 -6.72 1.15 -15.72
C ALA A 204 -5.45 0.32 -15.94
N GLY A 205 -4.47 0.51 -15.04
CA GLY A 205 -3.24 -0.26 -14.99
C GLY A 205 -3.13 -1.06 -13.71
N THR A 206 -2.62 -2.28 -13.80
CA THR A 206 -2.36 -3.13 -12.64
C THR A 206 -0.89 -3.51 -12.53
N ILE A 207 -0.37 -3.52 -11.30
CA ILE A 207 0.96 -4.05 -11.00
C ILE A 207 0.80 -5.45 -10.42
N MET A 208 1.52 -6.42 -10.97
CA MET A 208 1.58 -7.79 -10.49
C MET A 208 2.99 -8.09 -9.98
N TYR A 209 3.13 -8.35 -8.68
CA TYR A 209 4.41 -8.66 -8.05
C TYR A 209 4.28 -9.75 -6.99
N ALA A 210 5.41 -10.36 -6.63
CA ALA A 210 5.53 -11.33 -5.55
C ALA A 210 6.92 -11.21 -4.89
N LEU A 211 7.69 -12.31 -4.86
CA LEU A 211 8.93 -12.41 -4.10
C LEU A 211 10.08 -11.54 -4.62
N GLY A 212 10.06 -11.18 -5.91
CA GLY A 212 11.13 -10.40 -6.53
C GLY A 212 11.32 -9.02 -5.90
N TRP A 213 10.29 -8.50 -5.22
CA TRP A 213 10.37 -7.25 -4.46
C TRP A 213 10.45 -7.43 -2.94
N THR A 214 10.06 -8.59 -2.40
CA THR A 214 9.89 -8.73 -0.94
C THR A 214 11.15 -9.20 -0.21
N HIS A 215 12.14 -9.76 -0.90
CA HIS A 215 13.35 -10.32 -0.29
C HIS A 215 14.58 -9.42 -0.47
N HIS A 216 14.41 -8.14 -0.16
CA HIS A 216 15.47 -7.13 -0.15
C HIS A 216 15.46 -6.36 1.17
N SER A 217 16.60 -5.81 1.58
CA SER A 217 16.66 -4.89 2.75
C SER A 217 15.76 -3.66 2.56
N THR A 218 15.50 -3.28 1.31
CA THR A 218 14.64 -2.15 0.91
C THR A 218 13.26 -2.58 0.41
N ALA A 219 12.85 -3.83 0.63
CA ALA A 219 11.60 -4.40 0.11
C ALA A 219 10.35 -3.54 0.37
N VAL A 220 10.24 -3.01 1.59
CA VAL A 220 9.13 -2.12 1.98
C VAL A 220 9.09 -0.87 1.10
N GLN A 221 10.25 -0.31 0.77
CA GLN A 221 10.35 0.88 -0.06
C GLN A 221 10.09 0.58 -1.54
N ILE A 222 10.54 -0.57 -2.07
CA ILE A 222 10.20 -1.00 -3.44
C ILE A 222 8.67 -1.00 -3.64
N ILE A 223 7.95 -1.68 -2.74
CA ILE A 223 6.49 -1.81 -2.82
C ILE A 223 5.82 -0.45 -2.56
N ARG A 224 6.35 0.38 -1.66
CA ARG A 224 5.87 1.76 -1.45
C ARG A 224 5.99 2.60 -2.72
N THR A 225 7.10 2.52 -3.45
CA THR A 225 7.28 3.26 -4.72
C THR A 225 6.25 2.80 -5.76
N ALA A 226 6.01 1.50 -5.89
CA ALA A 226 4.96 0.97 -6.77
C ALA A 226 3.54 1.42 -6.36
N ALA A 227 3.26 1.46 -5.05
CA ALA A 227 1.99 1.93 -4.52
C ALA A 227 1.77 3.42 -4.78
N ILE A 228 2.81 4.26 -4.63
CA ILE A 228 2.79 5.68 -4.98
C ILE A 228 2.51 5.86 -6.47
N LEU A 229 3.18 5.09 -7.34
CA LEU A 229 2.93 5.12 -8.77
C LEU A 229 1.44 4.85 -9.08
N GLN A 230 0.85 3.81 -8.49
CA GLN A 230 -0.56 3.48 -8.71
C GLN A 230 -1.53 4.56 -8.18
N LEU A 231 -1.17 5.29 -7.13
CA LEU A 231 -1.95 6.44 -6.66
C LEU A 231 -1.85 7.62 -7.64
N LEU A 232 -0.66 7.93 -8.15
CA LEU A 232 -0.48 8.97 -9.16
C LEU A 232 -1.28 8.66 -10.43
N LEU A 233 -1.25 7.41 -10.88
CA LEU A 233 -1.98 6.98 -12.06
C LEU A 233 -3.50 6.83 -11.81
N GLY A 234 -3.98 6.98 -10.57
CA GLY A 234 -5.40 6.83 -10.25
C GLY A 234 -5.93 5.40 -10.38
N ASN A 235 -5.05 4.40 -10.26
CA ASN A 235 -5.37 2.99 -10.50
C ASN A 235 -5.91 2.25 -9.25
N ILE A 236 -5.80 2.82 -8.05
CA ILE A 236 -6.25 2.15 -6.81
C ILE A 236 -7.77 2.30 -6.64
N GLY A 237 -8.45 1.18 -6.35
CA GLY A 237 -9.91 1.13 -6.22
C GLY A 237 -10.66 1.01 -7.55
N ARG A 238 -9.94 0.88 -8.68
CA ARG A 238 -10.53 0.68 -10.01
C ARG A 238 -10.57 -0.78 -10.43
N THR A 239 -11.60 -1.11 -11.20
CA THR A 239 -11.71 -2.36 -11.96
C THR A 239 -10.55 -2.47 -12.96
N GLY A 240 -9.83 -3.58 -12.95
CA GLY A 240 -8.63 -3.79 -13.78
C GLY A 240 -7.38 -3.04 -13.30
N GLY A 241 -7.46 -2.38 -12.14
CA GLY A 241 -6.39 -1.57 -11.57
C GLY A 241 -5.61 -2.28 -10.45
N GLY A 242 -5.20 -1.49 -9.46
CA GLY A 242 -4.73 -2.00 -8.17
C GLY A 242 -3.28 -2.45 -8.10
N VAL A 243 -2.88 -2.86 -6.90
CA VAL A 243 -1.60 -3.49 -6.60
C VAL A 243 -1.87 -4.96 -6.28
N ASN A 244 -1.67 -5.81 -7.28
CA ASN A 244 -1.89 -7.23 -7.20
C ASN A 244 -0.64 -7.93 -6.60
N ALA A 245 -0.56 -7.89 -5.27
CA ALA A 245 0.42 -8.60 -4.46
C ALA A 245 0.11 -10.11 -4.43
N LEU A 246 0.72 -10.87 -5.32
CA LEU A 246 0.38 -12.28 -5.56
C LEU A 246 0.92 -13.16 -4.44
N ARG A 247 0.03 -13.85 -3.73
CA ARG A 247 0.40 -14.70 -2.59
C ARG A 247 0.98 -16.03 -3.05
N GLY A 248 1.88 -16.58 -2.23
CA GLY A 248 2.55 -17.85 -2.48
C GLY A 248 1.69 -19.05 -2.11
N HIS A 249 1.87 -19.61 -0.91
CA HIS A 249 1.10 -20.77 -0.44
C HIS A 249 -0.41 -20.52 -0.49
N ALA A 250 -1.16 -21.59 -0.74
CA ALA A 250 -2.61 -21.57 -0.95
C ALA A 250 -3.39 -20.80 0.14
N ASN A 251 -2.93 -20.88 1.39
CA ASN A 251 -3.56 -20.20 2.53
C ASN A 251 -2.60 -19.29 3.31
N ILE A 252 -1.55 -18.73 2.69
CA ILE A 252 -0.67 -17.79 3.39
C ILE A 252 -1.42 -16.51 3.81
N GLN A 253 -2.45 -16.12 3.06
CA GLN A 253 -3.35 -15.03 3.45
C GLN A 253 -4.08 -15.39 4.74
N GLY A 254 -4.78 -16.53 4.80
CA GLY A 254 -5.46 -16.97 6.01
C GLY A 254 -4.53 -17.18 7.19
N GLY A 255 -3.34 -17.74 6.98
CA GLY A 255 -2.33 -17.85 8.05
C GLY A 255 -1.91 -16.48 8.62
N THR A 256 -1.79 -15.47 7.75
CA THR A 256 -1.54 -14.08 8.18
C THR A 256 -2.74 -13.51 8.94
N ASP A 257 -3.96 -13.74 8.43
CA ASP A 257 -5.20 -13.26 9.06
C ASP A 257 -5.41 -13.86 10.45
N HIS A 258 -4.96 -15.10 10.68
CA HIS A 258 -5.03 -15.79 11.97
C HIS A 258 -3.84 -15.49 12.90
N GLY A 259 -2.93 -14.59 12.53
CA GLY A 259 -1.81 -14.20 13.40
C GLY A 259 -0.76 -15.31 13.55
N VAL A 260 -0.52 -16.13 12.52
CA VAL A 260 0.56 -17.13 12.52
C VAL A 260 1.93 -16.46 12.27
N ALA A 261 2.19 -15.37 12.98
CA ALA A 261 3.43 -14.63 12.99
C ALA A 261 3.68 -14.08 14.40
N TYR A 262 4.94 -14.13 14.86
CA TYR A 262 5.30 -13.84 16.26
C TYR A 262 4.86 -12.46 16.81
N HIS A 263 4.53 -11.52 15.93
CA HIS A 263 4.23 -10.12 16.27
C HIS A 263 2.75 -9.76 16.13
N ALA A 264 1.89 -10.71 15.73
CA ALA A 264 0.49 -10.43 15.48
C ALA A 264 -0.44 -11.48 16.13
N LEU A 265 -1.57 -11.00 16.64
CA LEU A 265 -2.74 -11.81 16.95
C LEU A 265 -3.67 -11.87 15.72
N ALA A 266 -4.67 -12.76 15.79
CA ALA A 266 -5.69 -12.87 14.76
C ALA A 266 -6.39 -11.52 14.51
N GLY A 267 -6.73 -11.24 13.25
CA GLY A 267 -7.37 -9.99 12.85
C GLY A 267 -6.42 -8.79 12.81
N TYR A 268 -5.10 -9.02 12.66
CA TYR A 268 -4.07 -7.97 12.59
C TYR A 268 -3.90 -7.15 13.87
N LEU A 269 -4.34 -7.69 15.01
CA LEU A 269 -4.10 -7.06 16.31
C LEU A 269 -2.63 -7.21 16.72
N ALA A 270 -2.07 -6.19 17.37
CA ALA A 270 -0.70 -6.24 17.86
C ALA A 270 -0.55 -7.28 18.97
N MET A 271 0.59 -7.98 19.01
CA MET A 271 0.95 -8.78 20.17
C MET A 271 1.24 -7.87 21.37
N PRO A 272 0.71 -8.18 22.57
CA PRO A 272 1.04 -7.44 23.79
C PRO A 272 2.54 -7.42 24.06
N ARG A 273 3.06 -6.29 24.52
CA ARG A 273 4.46 -6.09 24.91
C ARG A 273 4.63 -6.37 26.41
N PRO A 274 5.86 -6.58 26.92
CA PRO A 274 6.09 -6.79 28.35
C PRO A 274 5.52 -5.69 29.25
N GLU A 275 5.42 -4.46 28.76
CA GLU A 275 4.89 -3.31 29.50
C GLU A 275 3.35 -3.26 29.55
N ASP A 276 2.67 -4.01 28.67
CA ASP A 276 1.21 -4.07 28.56
C ASP A 276 0.61 -5.01 29.63
N THR A 277 0.90 -4.72 30.90
CA THR A 277 0.58 -5.59 32.04
C THR A 277 -0.92 -5.66 32.39
N THR A 278 -1.77 -4.86 31.73
CA THR A 278 -3.22 -4.88 31.88
C THR A 278 -3.90 -4.73 30.52
N PHE A 279 -5.14 -5.22 30.42
CA PHE A 279 -5.93 -5.08 29.19
C PHE A 279 -6.15 -3.61 28.80
N GLU A 280 -6.34 -2.73 29.79
CA GLU A 280 -6.39 -1.29 29.58
C GLU A 280 -5.11 -0.72 28.97
N LYS A 281 -3.93 -1.08 29.50
CA LYS A 281 -2.65 -0.61 28.95
C LYS A 281 -2.48 -1.05 27.49
N TYR A 282 -2.80 -2.30 27.21
CA TYR A 282 -2.80 -2.84 25.85
C TYR A 282 -3.73 -2.03 24.92
N LEU A 283 -4.99 -1.86 25.31
CA LEU A 283 -5.94 -1.10 24.50
C LEU A 283 -5.51 0.35 24.30
N ARG A 284 -5.08 1.05 25.34
CA ARG A 284 -4.64 2.46 25.20
C ARG A 284 -3.42 2.61 24.29
N ALA A 285 -2.57 1.59 24.20
CA ALA A 285 -1.39 1.61 23.34
C ALA A 285 -1.68 1.28 21.88
N ASP A 286 -2.55 0.29 21.63
CA ASP A 286 -2.73 -0.30 20.30
C ASP A 286 -4.09 0.03 19.66
N HIS A 287 -5.04 0.57 20.41
CA HIS A 287 -6.34 0.97 19.87
C HIS A 287 -6.19 2.21 18.96
N PRO A 288 -6.67 2.15 17.71
CA PRO A 288 -6.65 3.30 16.81
C PRO A 288 -7.49 4.45 17.39
N GLN A 289 -6.88 5.61 17.64
CA GLN A 289 -7.61 6.80 18.06
C GLN A 289 -8.46 7.35 16.90
N GLY A 290 -9.76 7.58 17.13
CA GLY A 290 -10.68 8.15 16.13
C GLY A 290 -11.99 7.36 15.98
N ALA A 291 -12.41 7.13 14.73
CA ALA A 291 -13.77 6.67 14.36
C ALA A 291 -14.18 5.26 14.83
N LEU A 292 -13.34 4.54 15.57
CA LEU A 292 -13.57 3.15 15.99
C LEU A 292 -14.02 3.01 17.47
N GLY A 293 -14.31 4.12 18.14
CA GLY A 293 -14.85 4.14 19.51
C GLY A 293 -13.83 4.60 20.55
N ASP A 294 -14.33 4.97 21.72
CA ASP A 294 -13.50 5.34 22.87
C ASP A 294 -12.97 4.07 23.56
N VAL A 295 -11.70 4.07 23.95
CA VAL A 295 -11.11 2.96 24.73
C VAL A 295 -11.89 2.76 26.03
N ASP A 296 -12.40 3.84 26.63
CA ASP A 296 -13.17 3.76 27.87
C ASP A 296 -14.49 3.00 27.65
N GLU A 297 -15.17 3.19 26.51
CA GLU A 297 -16.37 2.42 26.15
C GLU A 297 -16.06 0.92 25.96
N LEU A 298 -14.93 0.59 25.33
CA LEU A 298 -14.50 -0.79 25.12
C LEU A 298 -14.18 -1.50 26.45
N LEU A 299 -13.61 -0.77 27.41
CA LEU A 299 -13.33 -1.30 28.75
C LEU A 299 -14.63 -1.62 29.50
N VAL A 300 -15.64 -0.75 29.41
CA VAL A 300 -16.97 -1.01 29.99
C VAL A 300 -17.60 -2.25 29.37
N GLN A 301 -17.62 -2.35 28.04
CA GLN A 301 -18.16 -3.52 27.34
C GLN A 301 -17.43 -4.81 27.73
N HIS A 302 -16.10 -4.75 27.86
CA HIS A 302 -15.31 -5.90 28.30
C HIS A 302 -15.69 -6.34 29.73
N ALA A 303 -15.86 -5.40 30.65
CA ALA A 303 -16.27 -5.68 32.02
C ALA A 303 -17.66 -6.32 32.09
N GLU A 304 -18.62 -5.82 31.29
CA GLU A 304 -19.96 -6.40 31.16
C GLU A 304 -19.93 -7.85 30.66
N VAL A 305 -19.18 -8.13 29.59
CA VAL A 305 -19.06 -9.48 29.02
C VAL A 305 -18.41 -10.47 29.98
N ARG A 306 -17.45 -10.00 30.80
CA ARG A 306 -16.76 -10.84 31.79
C ARG A 306 -17.53 -11.03 33.09
N GLY A 307 -18.69 -10.38 33.27
CA GLY A 307 -19.40 -10.37 34.55
C GLY A 307 -18.61 -9.66 35.67
N LEU A 308 -17.71 -8.75 35.28
CA LEU A 308 -16.88 -7.95 36.18
C LEU A 308 -17.43 -6.52 36.34
N ALA A 309 -18.56 -6.22 35.69
CA ALA A 309 -19.25 -4.95 35.88
C ALA A 309 -19.66 -4.83 37.35
N PRO A 310 -19.38 -3.70 38.02
CA PRO A 310 -19.90 -3.46 39.36
C PRO A 310 -21.43 -3.59 39.36
N GLU A 311 -22.00 -4.26 40.35
CA GLU A 311 -23.43 -4.13 40.66
C GLU A 311 -23.66 -2.70 41.17
N GLY A 312 -23.81 -1.74 40.26
CA GLY A 312 -24.02 -0.34 40.61
C GLY A 312 -23.75 0.59 39.44
N ASP A 313 -24.82 1.25 38.99
CA ASP A 313 -24.86 2.31 37.97
C ASP A 313 -24.50 1.94 36.52
N VAL A 314 -25.49 1.37 35.82
CA VAL A 314 -25.59 1.50 34.36
C VAL A 314 -26.97 2.06 34.02
N ARG A 315 -27.03 3.39 33.79
CA ARG A 315 -27.71 4.10 32.67
C ARG A 315 -28.05 5.55 33.02
N GLN A 316 -27.20 6.49 32.57
CA GLN A 316 -27.68 7.78 32.08
C GLN A 316 -27.08 8.02 30.69
N GLY A 317 -27.81 7.57 29.67
CA GLY A 317 -27.39 7.65 28.27
C GLY A 317 -28.39 6.87 27.42
N GLY A 318 -29.41 7.58 26.94
CA GLY A 318 -30.57 6.98 26.28
C GLY A 318 -30.24 6.33 24.95
N HIS A 319 -29.95 5.04 24.96
CA HIS A 319 -30.34 4.11 23.89
C HIS A 319 -30.48 2.71 24.48
N GLN A 320 -31.71 2.35 24.85
CA GLN A 320 -32.08 0.96 25.09
C GLN A 320 -31.93 0.18 23.78
N ARG A 321 -30.83 -0.57 23.64
CA ARG A 321 -30.82 -1.72 22.72
C ARG A 321 -31.49 -2.87 23.45
N GLU A 322 -32.69 -3.25 23.00
CA GLU A 322 -33.31 -4.52 23.39
C GLU A 322 -32.33 -5.65 23.08
N ARG A 323 -32.06 -6.51 24.07
CA ARG A 323 -31.39 -7.78 23.82
C ARG A 323 -32.33 -8.63 22.99
N VAL A 324 -32.15 -8.65 21.67
CA VAL A 324 -32.75 -9.68 20.82
C VAL A 324 -32.03 -10.98 21.16
N GLY A 325 -32.56 -11.71 22.14
CA GLY A 325 -32.13 -13.05 22.45
C GLY A 325 -32.42 -13.93 21.23
N LEU A 326 -31.36 -14.40 20.57
CA LEU A 326 -31.47 -15.54 19.66
C LEU A 326 -31.94 -16.74 20.51
N PRO A 327 -33.07 -17.39 20.18
CA PRO A 327 -33.50 -18.57 20.92
C PRO A 327 -32.47 -19.68 20.70
N LEU A 328 -31.86 -20.14 21.80
CA LEU A 328 -31.13 -21.40 21.81
C LEU A 328 -32.13 -22.53 21.51
N ALA A 329 -31.80 -23.38 20.55
CA ALA A 329 -32.61 -24.54 20.19
C ALA A 329 -32.78 -25.46 21.42
N PRO A 330 -33.96 -26.08 21.63
CA PRO A 330 -34.16 -27.00 22.75
C PRO A 330 -33.21 -28.20 22.66
N GLU A 331 -32.53 -28.49 23.78
CA GLU A 331 -31.80 -29.73 24.02
C GLU A 331 -32.76 -30.91 24.16
N ASP A 332 -33.34 -31.39 23.05
CA ASP A 332 -33.84 -32.76 23.00
C ASP A 332 -34.06 -33.23 21.56
N GLN A 333 -32.97 -33.59 20.86
CA GLN A 333 -32.97 -34.64 19.81
C GLN A 333 -31.54 -35.20 19.67
N ARG A 334 -31.17 -36.06 20.62
CA ARG A 334 -30.17 -37.11 20.39
C ARG A 334 -30.81 -38.46 20.73
N GLN A 335 -31.52 -39.01 19.74
CA GLN A 335 -31.65 -40.44 19.47
C GLN A 335 -31.64 -40.63 17.96
#